data_AF-A0A7D9IS28-F1
#
_entry.id   AF-A0A7D9IS28-F1
#
_cell.length_a   1.000
_cell.length_b   1.000
_cell.length_c   1.000
_cell.angle_alpha   90.00
_cell.angle_beta   90.00
_cell.angle_gamma   90.00
#
_symmetry.space_group_name_H-M   'P 1'
#
loop_
_entity.id
_entity.type
_entity.pdbx_description
1 polymer ?
#
loop_
_entity_poly.entity_id
_entity_poly.type
_entity_poly.pdbx_seq_one_letter_code
_entity_poly.pdbx_strand_id
1 'polypeptide(L)'
;MAHFIAIFLVLFIMWHAVPGSSLFSWHPTLMVLGFCFFMLEAILIFSRSSSLIPAVPRATKVKYHWILQVLAALCAVGGFLAIFINKNQRNKPHFVSWHGCLGGIAVFMACFQACMGTGLLYPTLPIINKLKLSMMKKLHALSGTLIFMLSCLIVFLGFYSNWFVKNVGLYSLAWGVCAVCPVFFAATVNNQVAQAYLFKKS
;
A
#
# COMPACT_ATOMS: atom_id res chain seq x y z
N MET A 1 0.41 11.80 -13.00
CA MET A 1 -0.01 12.55 -11.79
C MET A 1 0.19 11.74 -10.51
N ALA A 2 -0.40 10.54 -10.37
CA ALA A 2 -0.29 9.72 -9.16
C ALA A 2 1.15 9.48 -8.67
N HIS A 3 2.09 9.17 -9.58
CA HIS A 3 3.51 8.97 -9.25
C HIS A 3 4.14 10.16 -8.52
N PHE A 4 3.92 11.39 -9.04
CA PHE A 4 4.46 12.60 -8.45
C PHE A 4 3.84 12.90 -7.08
N ILE A 5 2.54 12.65 -6.92
CA ILE A 5 1.85 12.81 -5.63
C ILE A 5 2.40 11.79 -4.61
N ALA A 6 2.68 10.56 -5.03
CA ALA A 6 3.28 9.54 -4.16
C ALA A 6 4.71 9.92 -3.74
N ILE A 7 5.54 10.39 -4.68
CA ILE A 7 6.89 10.87 -4.38
C ILE A 7 6.82 12.06 -3.42
N PHE A 8 5.96 13.04 -3.69
CA PHE A 8 5.74 14.18 -2.80
C PHE A 8 5.38 13.72 -1.38
N LEU A 9 4.38 12.83 -1.24
CA LEU A 9 3.93 12.36 0.06
C LEU A 9 5.05 11.64 0.82
N VAL A 10 5.82 10.77 0.14
CA VAL A 10 6.96 10.08 0.74
C VAL A 10 8.00 11.08 1.24
N LEU A 11 8.42 12.02 0.39
CA LEU A 11 9.44 13.00 0.76
C LEU A 11 8.97 13.92 1.90
N PHE A 12 7.71 14.34 1.88
CA PHE A 12 7.11 15.15 2.93
C PHE A 12 7.11 14.43 4.28
N ILE A 13 6.71 13.15 4.29
CA ILE A 13 6.70 12.36 5.52
C ILE A 13 8.13 12.08 6.00
N MET A 14 9.07 11.78 5.10
CA MET A 14 10.48 11.60 5.46
C MET A 14 11.09 12.87 6.05
N TRP A 15 10.77 14.04 5.49
CA TRP A 15 11.22 15.33 6.03
C TRP A 15 10.80 15.52 7.50
N HIS A 16 9.54 15.24 7.82
CA HIS A 16 9.04 15.36 9.19
C HIS A 16 9.44 14.21 10.12
N ALA A 17 9.55 12.98 9.60
CA ALA A 17 9.91 11.82 10.39
C ALA A 17 11.40 11.80 10.75
N VAL A 18 12.26 12.33 9.88
CA VAL A 18 13.72 12.24 9.98
C VAL A 18 14.14 10.79 10.20
N PRO A 19 14.06 9.93 9.16
CA PRO A 19 14.32 8.49 9.28
C PRO A 19 15.68 8.23 9.95
N GLY A 20 15.69 7.35 10.95
CA GLY A 20 16.88 7.05 11.75
C GLY A 20 17.01 7.86 13.04
N SER A 21 16.23 8.93 13.22
CA SER A 21 16.19 9.69 14.48
C SER A 21 15.63 8.90 15.66
N SER A 22 14.78 7.91 15.38
CA SER A 22 14.20 7.01 16.38
C SER A 22 13.60 5.77 15.72
N LEU A 23 13.34 4.71 16.48
CA LEU A 23 12.55 3.57 15.98
C LEU A 23 11.18 4.02 15.47
N PHE A 24 10.54 4.98 16.13
CA PHE A 24 9.27 5.54 15.66
C PHE A 24 9.39 6.18 14.27
N SER A 25 10.48 6.91 13.96
CA SER A 25 10.66 7.58 12.66
C SER A 25 10.62 6.63 11.46
N TRP A 26 11.04 5.37 11.66
CA TRP A 26 10.97 4.34 10.62
C TRP A 26 9.55 3.90 10.31
N HIS A 27 8.62 4.00 11.27
CA HIS A 27 7.24 3.60 11.07
C HIS A 27 6.52 4.42 9.97
N PRO A 28 6.30 5.74 10.10
CA PRO A 28 5.59 6.49 9.08
C PRO A 28 6.36 6.49 7.75
N THR A 29 7.71 6.51 7.80
CA THR A 29 8.58 6.43 6.61
C THR A 29 8.34 5.17 5.80
N LEU A 30 8.48 4.01 6.43
CA LEU A 30 8.33 2.73 5.74
C LEU A 30 6.88 2.46 5.35
N MET A 31 5.91 2.94 6.14
CA MET A 31 4.49 2.80 5.80
C MET A 31 4.12 3.54 4.52
N VAL A 32 4.56 4.78 4.33
CA VAL A 32 4.27 5.51 3.07
C VAL A 32 5.10 5.02 1.89
N LEU A 33 6.36 4.62 2.11
CA LEU A 33 7.16 3.96 1.07
C LEU A 33 6.52 2.66 0.60
N GLY A 34 6.05 1.83 1.54
CA GLY A 34 5.44 0.55 1.22
C GLY A 34 4.08 0.71 0.57
N PHE A 35 3.12 1.33 1.26
CA PHE A 35 1.74 1.39 0.81
C PHE A 35 1.47 2.48 -0.22
N CYS A 36 2.04 3.67 -0.08
CA CYS A 36 1.72 4.78 -0.99
C CYS A 36 2.60 4.82 -2.23
N PHE A 37 3.83 4.30 -2.17
CA PHE A 37 4.74 4.29 -3.30
C PHE A 37 4.86 2.91 -3.95
N PHE A 38 5.55 1.95 -3.32
CA PHE A 38 5.83 0.66 -3.97
C PHE A 38 4.57 -0.11 -4.36
N MET A 39 3.58 -0.21 -3.47
CA MET A 39 2.33 -0.91 -3.77
C MET A 39 1.52 -0.20 -4.85
N LEU A 40 1.49 1.14 -4.84
CA LEU A 40 0.81 1.93 -5.88
C LEU A 40 1.46 1.71 -7.25
N GLU A 41 2.79 1.86 -7.36
CA GLU A 41 3.53 1.66 -8.60
C GLU A 41 3.37 0.22 -9.12
N ALA A 42 3.39 -0.77 -8.22
CA ALA A 42 3.14 -2.17 -8.57
C ALA A 42 1.77 -2.36 -9.23
N ILE A 43 0.75 -1.62 -8.83
CA ILE A 43 -0.59 -1.72 -9.41
C ILE A 43 -0.70 -0.91 -10.71
N LEU A 44 -0.17 0.31 -10.72
CA LEU A 44 -0.25 1.24 -11.86
C LEU A 44 0.53 0.75 -13.09
N ILE A 45 1.52 -0.14 -12.92
CA ILE A 45 2.25 -0.74 -14.05
C ILE A 45 1.32 -1.39 -15.10
N PHE A 46 0.15 -1.86 -14.66
CA PHE A 46 -0.86 -2.48 -15.52
C PHE A 46 -1.89 -1.49 -16.08
N SER A 47 -1.86 -0.22 -15.67
CA SER A 47 -2.69 0.82 -16.23
C SER A 47 -2.37 1.05 -17.70
N ARG A 48 -3.39 1.38 -18.51
CA ARG A 48 -3.18 1.82 -19.90
C ARG A 48 -2.77 3.29 -19.97
N SER A 49 -3.31 4.12 -19.09
CA SER A 49 -3.11 5.58 -19.07
C SER A 49 -2.05 6.04 -18.08
N SER A 50 -1.85 5.29 -16.98
CA SER A 50 -0.99 5.69 -15.87
C SER A 50 0.27 4.82 -15.73
N SER A 51 0.52 3.87 -16.63
CA SER A 51 1.75 3.08 -16.56
C SER A 51 2.92 3.90 -17.12
N LEU A 52 4.03 3.93 -16.39
CA LEU A 52 5.29 4.53 -16.88
C LEU A 52 5.97 3.68 -17.96
N ILE A 53 5.53 2.44 -18.14
CA ILE A 53 6.06 1.49 -19.13
C ILE A 53 4.93 0.84 -19.93
N PRO A 54 4.11 1.63 -20.65
CA PRO A 54 2.87 1.14 -21.26
C PRO A 54 3.13 0.09 -22.35
N ALA A 55 4.21 0.24 -23.13
CA ALA A 55 4.57 -0.63 -24.25
C ALA A 55 5.25 -1.96 -23.84
N VAL A 56 5.63 -2.12 -22.57
CA VAL A 56 6.35 -3.32 -22.11
C VAL A 56 5.45 -4.56 -22.08
N PRO A 57 5.93 -5.75 -22.48
CA PRO A 57 5.15 -6.99 -22.46
C PRO A 57 4.57 -7.33 -21.08
N ARG A 58 3.40 -7.99 -21.07
CA ARG A 58 2.69 -8.33 -19.83
C ARG A 58 3.53 -9.17 -18.87
N ALA A 59 4.33 -10.12 -19.38
CA ALA A 59 5.20 -10.97 -18.56
C ALA A 59 6.22 -10.14 -17.76
N THR A 60 6.85 -9.16 -18.41
CA THR A 60 7.78 -8.22 -17.77
C THR A 60 7.07 -7.33 -16.75
N LYS A 61 5.86 -6.85 -17.05
CA LYS A 61 5.03 -6.11 -16.07
C LYS A 61 4.69 -6.95 -14.85
N VAL A 62 4.39 -8.25 -15.03
CA VAL A 62 4.15 -9.18 -13.91
C VAL A 62 5.42 -9.35 -13.07
N LYS A 63 6.61 -9.44 -13.70
CA LYS A 63 7.88 -9.49 -12.98
C LYS A 63 8.09 -8.27 -12.08
N TYR A 64 7.95 -7.07 -12.64
CA TYR A 64 8.09 -5.85 -11.86
C TYR A 64 7.00 -5.70 -10.79
N HIS A 65 5.76 -6.11 -11.08
CA HIS A 65 4.67 -6.10 -10.12
C HIS A 65 5.01 -6.88 -8.86
N TRP A 66 5.43 -8.15 -8.96
CA TRP A 66 5.70 -8.93 -7.75
C TRP A 66 6.97 -8.44 -7.03
N ILE A 67 8.00 -7.95 -7.73
CA ILE A 67 9.18 -7.34 -7.10
C ILE A 67 8.78 -6.13 -6.26
N LEU A 68 7.98 -5.22 -6.83
CA LEU A 68 7.50 -4.03 -6.12
C LEU A 68 6.57 -4.40 -4.96
N GLN A 69 5.75 -5.44 -5.09
CA GLN A 69 4.93 -5.95 -3.97
C GLN A 69 5.78 -6.55 -2.84
N VAL A 70 6.89 -7.22 -3.16
CA VAL A 70 7.84 -7.71 -2.14
C VAL A 70 8.49 -6.53 -1.42
N LEU A 71 8.94 -5.51 -2.14
CA LEU A 71 9.48 -4.29 -1.53
C LEU A 71 8.43 -3.59 -0.64
N ALA A 72 7.19 -3.50 -1.12
CA ALA A 72 6.08 -2.95 -0.34
C ALA A 72 5.85 -3.74 0.96
N ALA A 73 5.83 -5.08 0.88
CA ALA A 73 5.65 -5.96 2.03
C ALA A 73 6.81 -5.84 3.03
N LEU A 74 8.06 -5.79 2.57
CA LEU A 74 9.23 -5.59 3.43
C LEU A 74 9.16 -4.25 4.16
N CYS A 75 8.80 -3.17 3.46
CA CYS A 75 8.58 -1.86 4.09
C CYS A 75 7.44 -1.92 5.12
N ALA A 76 6.29 -2.51 4.77
CA ALA A 76 5.14 -2.61 5.66
C ALA A 76 5.46 -3.39 6.94
N VAL A 77 6.12 -4.55 6.81
CA VAL A 77 6.57 -5.37 7.94
C VAL A 77 7.62 -4.62 8.76
N GLY A 78 8.63 -4.03 8.12
CA GLY A 78 9.66 -3.26 8.81
C GLY A 78 9.09 -2.06 9.60
N GLY A 79 8.19 -1.30 8.99
CA GLY A 79 7.52 -0.18 9.65
C GLY A 79 6.59 -0.63 10.79
N PHE A 80 5.97 -1.81 10.68
CA PHE A 80 5.14 -2.39 11.72
C PHE A 80 5.99 -2.87 12.91
N LEU A 81 7.08 -3.58 12.64
CA LEU A 81 8.03 -4.00 13.66
C LEU A 81 8.65 -2.80 14.38
N ALA A 82 8.99 -1.73 13.65
CA ALA A 82 9.55 -0.52 14.22
C ALA A 82 8.61 0.12 15.26
N ILE A 83 7.31 0.28 14.95
CA ILE A 83 6.34 0.80 15.92
C ILE A 83 6.05 -0.19 17.06
N PHE A 84 6.02 -1.48 16.76
CA PHE A 84 5.79 -2.52 17.76
C PHE A 84 6.91 -2.53 18.81
N ILE A 85 8.16 -2.60 18.37
CA ILE A 85 9.33 -2.58 19.26
C ILE A 85 9.42 -1.26 20.03
N ASN A 86 9.19 -0.12 19.35
CA ASN A 86 9.19 1.19 20.01
C ASN A 86 8.13 1.29 21.12
N LYS A 87 6.94 0.70 20.92
CA LYS A 87 5.89 0.68 21.94
C LYS A 87 6.27 -0.22 23.11
N ASN A 88 6.84 -1.40 22.83
CA ASN A 88 7.32 -2.31 23.86
C ASN A 88 8.40 -1.65 24.75
N GLN A 89 9.40 -1.02 24.14
CA GLN A 89 10.47 -0.30 24.88
C GLN A 89 9.95 0.86 25.73
N ARG A 90 8.78 1.42 25.39
CA ARG A 90 8.16 2.54 26.09
C ARG A 90 6.99 2.13 26.98
N ASN A 91 6.77 0.82 27.18
CA ASN A 91 5.63 0.26 27.93
C ASN A 91 4.28 0.86 27.50
N LYS A 92 4.06 1.02 26.19
CA LYS A 92 2.82 1.56 25.63
C LYS A 92 1.93 0.44 25.11
N PRO A 93 0.60 0.52 25.29
CA PRO A 93 -0.32 -0.50 24.81
C PRO A 93 -0.38 -0.55 23.27
N HIS A 94 -0.60 -1.75 22.75
CA HIS A 94 -0.70 -2.04 21.32
C HIS A 94 -2.17 -2.06 20.88
N PHE A 95 -2.42 -1.83 19.59
CA PHE A 95 -3.74 -1.96 18.95
C PHE A 95 -4.92 -1.21 19.59
N VAL A 96 -4.65 -0.14 20.33
CA VAL A 96 -5.68 0.65 21.03
C VAL A 96 -6.50 1.59 20.12
N SER A 97 -5.93 2.02 18.99
CA SER A 97 -6.58 2.95 18.07
C SER A 97 -7.04 2.23 16.81
N TRP A 98 -8.04 2.80 16.10
CA TRP A 98 -8.45 2.34 14.78
C TRP A 98 -7.28 2.22 13.81
N HIS A 99 -6.39 3.21 13.77
CA HIS A 99 -5.16 3.17 12.98
C HIS A 99 -4.28 1.97 13.36
N GLY A 100 -4.09 1.70 14.65
CA GLY A 100 -3.26 0.59 15.12
C GLY A 100 -3.86 -0.79 14.82
N CYS A 101 -5.15 -0.99 15.10
CA CYS A 101 -5.84 -2.26 14.88
C CYS A 101 -5.97 -2.58 13.39
N LEU A 102 -6.55 -1.66 12.61
CA LEU A 102 -6.69 -1.84 11.16
C LEU A 102 -5.34 -1.88 10.46
N GLY A 103 -4.35 -1.12 10.97
CA GLY A 103 -2.96 -1.17 10.48
C GLY A 103 -2.34 -2.55 10.55
N GLY A 104 -2.47 -3.24 11.69
CA GLY A 104 -2.00 -4.63 11.82
C GLY A 104 -2.69 -5.56 10.83
N ILE A 105 -4.02 -5.44 10.67
CA ILE A 105 -4.80 -6.23 9.72
C ILE A 105 -4.34 -5.98 8.28
N ALA A 106 -4.12 -4.72 7.89
CA ALA A 106 -3.69 -4.40 6.52
C ALA A 106 -2.30 -4.93 6.20
N VAL A 107 -1.35 -4.85 7.14
CA VAL A 107 -0.01 -5.44 6.96
C VAL A 107 -0.10 -6.95 6.76
N PHE A 108 -0.89 -7.63 7.59
CA PHE A 108 -1.14 -9.07 7.45
C PHE A 108 -1.78 -9.40 6.11
N MET A 109 -2.86 -8.70 5.74
CA MET A 109 -3.56 -8.93 4.48
C MET A 109 -2.68 -8.64 3.26
N ALA A 110 -1.84 -7.61 3.29
CA ALA A 110 -0.91 -7.30 2.21
C ALA A 110 0.12 -8.43 2.02
N CYS A 111 0.68 -8.96 3.11
CA CYS A 111 1.61 -10.09 3.05
C CYS A 111 0.91 -11.34 2.52
N PHE A 112 -0.29 -11.65 3.04
CA PHE A 112 -1.09 -12.78 2.58
C PHE A 112 -1.43 -12.67 1.08
N GLN A 113 -1.85 -11.49 0.64
CA GLN A 113 -2.16 -11.21 -0.77
C GLN A 113 -0.93 -11.36 -1.67
N ALA A 114 0.26 -10.94 -1.21
CA ALA A 114 1.51 -11.14 -1.95
C ALA A 114 1.81 -12.64 -2.13
N CYS A 115 1.68 -13.45 -1.06
CA CYS A 115 1.85 -14.90 -1.12
C CYS A 115 0.83 -15.58 -2.06
N MET A 116 -0.44 -15.17 -1.98
CA MET A 116 -1.47 -15.70 -2.89
C MET A 116 -1.21 -15.30 -4.35
N GLY A 117 -0.71 -14.08 -4.57
CA GLY A 117 -0.33 -13.58 -5.90
C GLY A 117 0.85 -14.34 -6.51
N THR A 118 1.89 -14.64 -5.74
CA THR A 118 3.03 -15.45 -6.22
C THR A 118 2.60 -16.89 -6.53
N GLY A 119 1.66 -17.46 -5.77
CA GLY A 119 1.06 -18.76 -6.08
C GLY A 119 0.43 -18.84 -7.48
N LEU A 120 -0.08 -17.73 -8.03
CA LEU A 120 -0.62 -17.68 -9.40
C LEU A 120 0.43 -17.82 -10.51
N LEU A 121 1.72 -17.69 -10.18
CA LEU A 121 2.83 -17.98 -11.10
C LEU A 121 3.05 -19.49 -11.28
N TYR A 122 2.54 -20.30 -10.35
CA TYR A 122 2.72 -21.75 -10.33
C TYR A 122 1.34 -22.45 -10.36
N PRO A 123 0.65 -22.42 -11.52
CA PRO A 123 -0.73 -22.92 -11.64
C PRO A 123 -0.88 -24.43 -11.41
N THR A 124 0.22 -25.18 -11.41
CA THR A 124 0.25 -26.62 -11.11
C THR A 124 0.09 -26.92 -9.61
N LEU A 125 0.14 -25.92 -8.73
CA LEU A 125 -0.08 -26.11 -7.30
C LEU A 125 -1.51 -26.61 -7.02
N PRO A 126 -1.70 -27.65 -6.18
CA PRO A 126 -3.01 -28.27 -5.94
C PRO A 126 -4.10 -27.30 -5.47
N ILE A 127 -3.73 -26.26 -4.72
CA ILE A 127 -4.67 -25.24 -4.22
C ILE A 127 -5.18 -24.30 -5.32
N ILE A 128 -4.36 -24.07 -6.36
CA ILE A 128 -4.70 -23.20 -7.49
C ILE A 128 -5.48 -23.97 -8.56
N ASN A 129 -5.17 -25.26 -8.75
CA ASN A 129 -5.79 -26.11 -9.77
C ASN A 129 -7.29 -26.39 -9.53
N LYS A 130 -7.83 -26.06 -8.34
CA LYS A 130 -9.26 -26.22 -8.04
C LYS A 130 -10.15 -25.15 -8.69
N LEU A 131 -9.59 -24.02 -9.10
CA LEU A 131 -10.34 -22.89 -9.67
C LEU A 131 -9.76 -22.50 -11.03
N LYS A 132 -10.63 -22.00 -11.93
CA LYS A 132 -10.17 -21.47 -13.22
C LYS A 132 -9.17 -20.34 -13.00
N LEU A 133 -8.01 -20.40 -13.65
CA LEU A 133 -6.96 -19.38 -13.52
C LEU A 133 -7.46 -17.95 -13.82
N SER A 134 -8.42 -17.81 -14.75
CA SER A 134 -9.06 -16.52 -15.05
C SER A 134 -9.85 -15.96 -13.86
N MET A 135 -10.58 -16.82 -13.14
CA MET A 135 -11.29 -16.44 -11.92
C MET A 135 -10.31 -16.06 -10.81
N MET A 136 -9.24 -16.83 -10.63
CA MET A 136 -8.20 -16.52 -9.64
C MET A 136 -7.52 -15.17 -9.89
N LYS A 137 -7.22 -14.86 -11.15
CA LYS A 137 -6.68 -13.54 -11.54
C LYS A 137 -7.66 -12.40 -11.24
N LYS A 138 -8.96 -12.62 -11.44
CA LYS A 138 -10.01 -11.64 -11.11
C LYS A 138 -10.12 -11.44 -9.60
N LEU A 139 -10.16 -12.54 -8.83
CA LEU A 139 -10.19 -12.48 -7.36
C LEU A 139 -8.97 -11.77 -6.81
N HIS A 140 -7.76 -12.10 -7.28
CA HIS A 140 -6.53 -11.41 -6.89
C HIS A 140 -6.58 -9.91 -7.20
N ALA A 141 -7.08 -9.51 -8.36
CA ALA A 141 -7.20 -8.09 -8.71
C ALA A 141 -8.19 -7.36 -7.79
N LEU A 142 -9.35 -7.95 -7.51
CA LEU A 142 -10.37 -7.34 -6.65
C LEU A 142 -9.95 -7.31 -5.18
N SER A 143 -9.45 -8.42 -4.63
CA SER A 143 -8.97 -8.48 -3.25
C SER A 143 -7.78 -7.55 -3.02
N GLY A 144 -6.83 -7.50 -3.97
CA GLY A 144 -5.69 -6.59 -3.91
C GLY A 144 -6.11 -5.12 -3.93
N THR A 145 -7.17 -4.79 -4.68
CA THR A 145 -7.74 -3.43 -4.69
C THR A 145 -8.36 -3.07 -3.36
N LEU A 146 -9.14 -3.96 -2.75
CA LEU A 146 -9.73 -3.74 -1.42
C LEU A 146 -8.66 -3.55 -0.34
N ILE A 147 -7.59 -4.36 -0.38
CA ILE A 147 -6.46 -4.23 0.54
C ILE A 147 -5.75 -2.89 0.33
N PHE A 148 -5.53 -2.48 -0.92
CA PHE A 148 -4.91 -1.18 -1.21
C PHE A 148 -5.78 0.00 -0.71
N MET A 149 -7.10 -0.08 -0.87
CA MET A 149 -8.04 0.92 -0.33
C MET A 149 -8.00 0.96 1.20
N LEU A 150 -7.93 -0.20 1.86
CA LEU A 150 -7.76 -0.30 3.31
C LEU A 150 -6.42 0.34 3.74
N SER A 151 -5.32 0.07 3.04
CA SER A 151 -4.02 0.71 3.29
C SER A 151 -4.08 2.23 3.15
N CYS A 152 -4.77 2.74 2.12
CA CYS A 152 -4.99 4.19 1.93
C CYS A 152 -5.78 4.79 3.10
N LEU A 153 -6.86 4.12 3.53
CA LEU A 153 -7.64 4.54 4.70
C LEU A 153 -6.78 4.58 5.97
N ILE A 154 -5.91 3.61 6.18
CA ILE A 154 -5.07 3.54 7.39
C ILE A 154 -4.00 4.63 7.38
N VAL A 155 -3.40 4.93 6.22
CA VAL A 155 -2.49 6.06 6.07
C VAL A 155 -3.21 7.38 6.38
N PHE A 156 -4.43 7.55 5.85
CA PHE A 156 -5.28 8.70 6.18
C PHE A 156 -5.55 8.81 7.70
N LEU A 157 -5.92 7.70 8.36
CA LEU A 157 -6.08 7.67 9.82
C LEU A 157 -4.77 8.00 10.56
N GLY A 158 -3.61 7.66 9.99
CA GLY A 158 -2.30 8.01 10.53
C GLY A 158 -2.06 9.52 10.64
N PHE A 159 -2.69 10.32 9.78
CA PHE A 159 -2.62 11.78 9.82
C PHE A 159 -3.42 12.40 10.99
N TYR A 160 -4.24 11.63 11.67
CA TYR A 160 -4.88 12.05 12.93
C TYR A 160 -4.07 11.66 14.17
N SER A 161 -2.93 10.98 14.01
CA SER A 161 -2.09 10.61 15.14
C SER A 161 -1.50 11.85 15.83
N ASN A 162 -1.30 11.76 17.15
CA ASN A 162 -0.68 12.84 17.93
C ASN A 162 0.67 13.28 17.35
N TRP A 163 1.45 12.35 16.78
CA TRP A 163 2.72 12.69 16.15
C TRP A 163 2.52 13.55 14.90
N PHE A 164 1.62 13.15 13.99
CA PHE A 164 1.41 13.91 12.76
C PHE A 164 0.80 15.28 13.04
N VAL A 165 -0.23 15.32 13.89
CA VAL A 165 -0.89 16.57 14.32
C VAL A 165 0.11 17.53 14.98
N LYS A 166 1.01 17.04 15.84
CA LYS A 166 2.03 17.87 16.48
C LYS A 166 3.01 18.49 15.47
N ASN A 167 3.39 17.76 14.42
CA ASN A 167 4.41 18.22 13.47
C ASN A 167 3.85 19.02 12.29
N VAL A 168 2.59 18.79 11.90
CA VAL A 168 1.98 19.36 10.68
C VAL A 168 0.80 20.30 10.99
N GLY A 169 0.20 20.18 12.18
CA GLY A 169 -1.01 20.92 12.58
C GLY A 169 -2.29 20.31 12.01
N LEU A 170 -3.25 19.96 12.87
CA LEU A 170 -4.54 19.42 12.43
C LEU A 170 -5.32 20.48 11.63
N TYR A 171 -5.91 20.08 10.49
CA TYR A 171 -6.64 20.95 9.57
C TYR A 171 -5.83 22.11 8.96
N SER A 172 -4.50 22.09 9.08
CA SER A 172 -3.65 22.98 8.28
C SER A 172 -3.76 22.64 6.79
N LEU A 173 -3.35 23.57 5.93
CA LEU A 173 -3.28 23.31 4.49
C LEU A 173 -2.42 22.07 4.19
N ALA A 174 -1.25 21.94 4.84
CA ALA A 174 -0.35 20.79 4.67
C ALA A 174 -1.01 19.47 5.09
N TRP A 175 -1.77 19.48 6.20
CA TRP A 175 -2.56 18.33 6.63
C TRP A 175 -3.61 17.95 5.58
N GLY A 176 -4.35 18.94 5.07
CA GLY A 176 -5.38 18.73 4.04
C GLY A 176 -4.81 18.15 2.74
N VAL A 177 -3.66 18.68 2.29
CA VAL A 177 -2.94 18.14 1.12
C VAL A 177 -2.56 16.68 1.34
N CYS A 178 -1.96 16.33 2.49
CA CYS A 178 -1.61 14.96 2.80
C CYS A 178 -2.83 14.03 2.84
N ALA A 179 -3.92 14.50 3.45
CA ALA A 179 -5.16 13.75 3.59
C ALA A 179 -5.82 13.39 2.25
N VAL A 180 -5.72 14.26 1.24
CA VAL A 180 -6.26 14.00 -0.11
C VAL A 180 -5.42 12.98 -0.89
N CYS A 181 -4.11 12.88 -0.64
CA CYS A 181 -3.22 11.95 -1.36
C CYS A 181 -3.71 10.47 -1.35
N PRO A 182 -3.93 9.81 -0.19
CA PRO A 182 -4.39 8.42 -0.16
C PRO A 182 -5.79 8.23 -0.77
N VAL A 183 -6.67 9.23 -0.66
CA VAL A 183 -7.99 9.20 -1.32
C VAL A 183 -7.84 9.20 -2.84
N PHE A 184 -6.96 10.06 -3.36
CA PHE A 184 -6.64 10.13 -4.77
C PHE A 184 -6.03 8.82 -5.29
N PHE A 185 -5.13 8.20 -4.54
CA PHE A 185 -4.54 6.90 -4.90
C PHE A 185 -5.60 5.79 -4.96
N ALA A 186 -6.44 5.69 -3.93
CA ALA A 186 -7.54 4.73 -3.88
C ALA A 186 -8.49 4.89 -5.06
N ALA A 187 -8.88 6.13 -5.39
CA ALA A 187 -9.73 6.42 -6.54
C ALA A 187 -9.07 6.03 -7.87
N THR A 188 -7.77 6.33 -8.03
CA THR A 188 -7.00 6.00 -9.24
C THR A 188 -6.95 4.49 -9.47
N VAL A 189 -6.59 3.72 -8.43
CA VAL A 189 -6.49 2.26 -8.50
C VAL A 189 -7.86 1.63 -8.70
N ASN A 190 -8.89 2.08 -7.99
CA ASN A 190 -10.24 1.55 -8.14
C ASN A 190 -10.78 1.79 -9.55
N ASN A 191 -10.59 2.99 -10.11
CA ASN A 191 -10.99 3.28 -11.49
C ASN A 191 -10.25 2.37 -12.49
N GLN A 192 -8.93 2.20 -12.34
CA GLN A 192 -8.15 1.30 -13.20
C GLN A 192 -8.71 -0.13 -13.18
N VAL A 193 -8.97 -0.69 -11.99
CA VAL A 193 -9.40 -2.09 -11.84
C VAL A 193 -10.86 -2.27 -12.27
N ALA A 194 -11.74 -1.31 -11.96
CA ALA A 194 -13.13 -1.33 -12.42
C ALA A 194 -13.23 -1.35 -13.95
N GLN A 195 -12.46 -0.50 -14.64
CA GLN A 195 -12.41 -0.47 -16.10
C GLN A 195 -11.88 -1.80 -16.68
N ALA A 196 -10.93 -2.45 -16.01
CA ALA A 196 -10.33 -3.70 -16.49
C ALA A 196 -11.22 -4.94 -16.28
N TYR A 197 -12.01 -5.00 -15.20
CA TYR A 197 -12.68 -6.23 -14.75
C TYR A 197 -14.20 -6.14 -14.57
N LEU A 198 -14.77 -4.94 -14.44
CA LEU A 198 -16.21 -4.72 -14.22
C LEU A 198 -16.90 -4.16 -15.46
N PHE A 199 -16.28 -3.18 -16.12
CA PHE A 199 -16.89 -2.48 -17.26
C PHE A 199 -16.38 -2.95 -18.63
N LYS A 200 -15.45 -3.91 -18.66
CA LYS A 200 -14.99 -4.50 -19.91
C LYS A 200 -16.14 -5.33 -20.51
N LYS A 201 -16.79 -4.80 -21.57
CA LYS A 201 -17.76 -5.57 -22.36
C LYS A 201 -17.07 -6.83 -22.92
N SER A 202 -17.71 -7.97 -22.71
CA SER A 202 -17.34 -9.28 -23.27
C SER A 202 -17.52 -9.29 -24.78
#